data_AF-A0A940BJT0-F1
#
_entry.id   AF-A0A940BJT0-F1
#
_cell.length_a   1.000
_cell.length_b   1.000
_cell.length_c   1.000
_cell.angle_alpha   90.00
_cell.angle_beta   90.00
_cell.angle_gamma   90.00
#
_symmetry.space_group_name_H-M   'P 1'
#
loop_
_entity.id
_entity.type
_entity.pdbx_description
1 polymer ?
#
loop_
_entity_poly.entity_id
_entity_poly.type
_entity_poly.pdbx_seq_one_letter_code
_entity_poly.pdbx_strand_id
1 'polypeptide(L)'
;MTVLPALSAGAQERLSLFTIDAGYASIHDSYLTPITYDGLDLGLAFEVMRPVRHDTWLWQLQVGADYNYVENDARNNDLHKVMGDITFDMQRHWNLSMKRRFSLSVGPMAQVRAGIVYDAVNSNNPVSLRAHWNVGVTGMASTDTHLWRVPVILRYQAQLPVAGVFFAPEYDESYYEIYLGNRRNLAHLGWWGNRFDMTNYVGADLHLGKTILRVGYRSRLEHWSVNHLKVHD
;
A
#
# COMPACT_ATOMS: atom_id res chain seq x y z
N MET A 1 14.94 -29.26 -12.26
CA MET A 1 14.99 -28.62 -10.93
C MET A 1 15.65 -27.26 -11.12
N THR A 2 14.84 -26.24 -11.40
CA THR A 2 15.31 -24.85 -11.56
C THR A 2 14.18 -23.99 -11.02
N VAL A 3 14.17 -23.94 -9.68
CA VAL A 3 13.55 -22.93 -8.84
C VAL A 3 14.07 -21.57 -9.31
N LEU A 4 13.34 -20.49 -9.05
CA LEU A 4 13.80 -19.09 -9.04
C LEU A 4 15.32 -18.98 -9.26
N PRO A 5 15.84 -18.36 -10.33
CA PRO A 5 17.28 -18.14 -10.49
C PRO A 5 17.78 -17.01 -9.55
N ALA A 6 17.35 -17.10 -8.28
CA ALA A 6 17.80 -16.45 -7.06
C ALA A 6 17.42 -17.31 -5.81
N LEU A 7 17.27 -18.64 -5.96
CA LEU A 7 17.15 -19.59 -4.84
C LEU A 7 17.91 -20.91 -5.11
N SER A 8 18.97 -20.86 -5.92
CA SER A 8 19.82 -22.02 -6.19
C SER A 8 21.28 -21.79 -5.77
N ALA A 9 21.52 -21.65 -4.47
CA ALA A 9 22.77 -22.05 -3.79
C ALA A 9 22.71 -21.74 -2.28
N GLY A 10 22.51 -22.75 -1.44
CA GLY A 10 23.12 -22.86 -0.10
C GLY A 10 22.79 -21.83 1.01
N ALA A 11 22.15 -20.70 0.73
CA ALA A 11 21.74 -19.71 1.72
C ALA A 11 20.27 -19.35 1.48
N GLN A 12 19.53 -19.16 2.57
CA GLN A 12 18.15 -18.71 2.55
C GLN A 12 18.11 -17.26 2.05
N GLU A 13 18.21 -17.06 0.73
CA GLU A 13 18.45 -15.75 0.13
C GLU A 13 17.29 -14.79 0.42
N ARG A 14 17.66 -13.65 1.00
CA ARG A 14 16.79 -12.52 1.31
C ARG A 14 16.82 -11.59 0.11
N LEU A 15 15.69 -11.39 -0.55
CA LEU A 15 15.56 -10.36 -1.55
C LEU A 15 15.22 -9.03 -0.87
N SER A 16 15.95 -7.97 -1.20
CA SER A 16 15.63 -6.61 -0.74
C SER A 16 15.55 -5.70 -1.95
N LEU A 17 14.46 -4.94 -2.07
CA LEU A 17 14.24 -3.98 -3.14
C LEU A 17 13.97 -2.61 -2.56
N PHE A 18 14.51 -1.60 -3.24
CA PHE A 18 14.17 -0.21 -3.03
C PHE A 18 13.51 0.30 -4.31
N THR A 19 12.33 0.89 -4.17
CA THR A 19 11.50 1.37 -5.27
C THR A 19 11.24 2.86 -5.08
N ILE A 20 11.28 3.60 -6.18
CA ILE A 20 10.84 4.99 -6.26
C ILE A 20 9.65 4.98 -7.21
N ASP A 21 8.53 5.48 -6.73
CA ASP A 21 7.27 5.56 -7.46
C ASP A 21 7.01 7.03 -7.83
N ALA A 22 6.51 7.27 -9.04
CA ALA A 22 6.00 8.57 -9.46
C ALA A 22 4.74 8.30 -10.29
N GLY A 23 3.65 8.98 -9.97
CA GLY A 23 2.35 8.70 -10.54
C GLY A 23 1.37 9.85 -10.36
N TYR A 24 0.10 9.49 -10.41
CA TYR A 24 -1.02 10.41 -10.35
C TYR A 24 -1.97 9.98 -9.23
N ALA A 25 -2.44 10.95 -8.45
CA ALA A 25 -3.44 10.75 -7.41
C ALA A 25 -4.71 11.54 -7.74
N SER A 26 -5.86 10.94 -7.45
CA SER A 26 -7.18 11.56 -7.52
C SER A 26 -7.84 11.36 -6.16
N ILE A 27 -7.97 12.42 -5.38
CA ILE A 27 -8.49 12.40 -4.01
C ILE A 27 -9.85 13.07 -3.98
N HIS A 28 -10.89 12.36 -3.57
CA HIS A 28 -12.21 12.93 -3.31
C HIS A 28 -12.58 12.74 -1.84
N ASP A 29 -12.58 13.83 -1.07
CA ASP A 29 -12.86 13.80 0.36
C ASP A 29 -13.95 14.80 0.77
N SER A 30 -15.18 14.29 0.90
CA SER A 30 -16.35 15.09 1.31
C SER A 30 -16.28 15.64 2.75
N TYR A 31 -15.29 15.24 3.56
CA TYR A 31 -15.00 15.86 4.85
C TYR A 31 -14.35 17.24 4.69
N LEU A 32 -13.43 17.36 3.73
CA LEU A 32 -12.67 18.59 3.48
C LEU A 32 -13.38 19.48 2.47
N THR A 33 -13.79 18.94 1.31
CA THR A 33 -14.57 19.69 0.30
C THR A 33 -15.33 18.73 -0.64
N PRO A 34 -16.47 19.14 -1.24
CA PRO A 34 -17.28 18.28 -2.11
C PRO A 34 -16.69 18.07 -3.53
N ILE A 35 -15.43 18.43 -3.74
CA ILE A 35 -14.76 18.46 -5.06
C ILE A 35 -13.55 17.53 -5.07
N THR A 36 -13.27 16.95 -6.22
CA THR A 36 -12.11 16.05 -6.42
C THR A 36 -10.86 16.89 -6.63
N TYR A 37 -9.76 16.45 -6.04
CA TYR A 37 -8.44 17.02 -6.23
C TYR A 37 -7.63 16.03 -7.04
N ASP A 38 -6.93 16.53 -8.03
CA ASP A 38 -6.09 15.75 -8.92
C ASP A 38 -4.64 16.25 -8.88
N GLY A 39 -3.66 15.34 -8.96
CA GLY A 39 -2.28 15.76 -8.85
C GLY A 39 -1.21 14.68 -8.83
N LEU A 40 -0.04 15.09 -8.35
CA LEU A 40 1.17 14.28 -8.36
C LEU A 40 1.21 13.36 -7.13
N ASP A 41 1.50 12.08 -7.37
CA ASP A 41 1.86 11.11 -6.33
C ASP A 41 3.34 10.76 -6.46
N LEU A 42 4.10 10.90 -5.38
CA LEU A 42 5.48 10.46 -5.26
C LEU A 42 5.58 9.45 -4.13
N GLY A 43 6.21 8.31 -4.39
CA GLY A 43 6.35 7.24 -3.41
C GLY A 43 7.80 6.76 -3.27
N LEU A 44 8.15 6.35 -2.06
CA LEU A 44 9.33 5.56 -1.78
C LEU A 44 8.89 4.28 -1.10
N ALA A 45 9.40 3.15 -1.54
CA ALA A 45 9.09 1.87 -0.93
C ALA A 45 10.35 1.01 -0.76
N PHE A 46 10.41 0.34 0.38
CA PHE A 46 11.41 -0.67 0.68
C PHE A 46 10.71 -2.00 0.94
N GLU A 47 11.13 -3.04 0.25
CA GLU A 47 10.56 -4.37 0.38
C GLU A 47 11.66 -5.37 0.73
N VAL A 48 11.36 -6.27 1.67
CA VAL A 48 12.17 -7.43 1.97
C VAL A 48 11.31 -8.68 1.86
N MET A 49 11.79 -9.66 1.11
CA MET A 49 11.15 -10.97 0.99
C MET A 49 12.13 -12.08 1.37
N ARG A 50 11.64 -13.08 2.09
CA ARG A 50 12.44 -14.23 2.51
C ARG A 50 11.60 -15.51 2.50
N PRO A 51 12.05 -16.58 1.82
CA PRO A 51 11.42 -17.89 1.96
C PRO A 51 11.77 -18.52 3.32
N VAL A 52 10.78 -19.14 3.94
CA VAL A 52 10.84 -19.73 5.28
C VAL A 52 10.27 -21.15 5.23
N ARG A 53 10.78 -22.03 6.12
CA ARG A 53 10.38 -23.44 6.21
C ARG A 53 10.46 -24.14 4.84
N HIS A 54 11.66 -24.26 4.27
CA HIS A 54 11.90 -24.92 2.98
C HIS A 54 11.02 -24.39 1.84
N ASP A 55 11.00 -23.07 1.65
CA ASP A 55 10.26 -22.40 0.56
C ASP A 55 8.74 -22.62 0.57
N THR A 56 8.20 -23.11 1.69
CA THR A 56 6.78 -23.38 1.83
C THR A 56 6.01 -22.12 2.27
N TRP A 57 6.70 -21.21 2.97
CA TRP A 57 6.15 -19.94 3.40
C TRP A 57 7.04 -18.81 2.89
N LEU A 58 6.42 -17.70 2.51
CA LEU A 58 7.09 -16.47 2.15
C LEU A 58 6.80 -15.43 3.22
N TRP A 59 7.85 -15.00 3.89
CA TRP A 59 7.83 -13.85 4.77
C TRP A 59 8.10 -12.60 3.94
N GLN A 60 7.33 -11.55 4.13
CA GLN A 60 7.50 -10.29 3.42
C GLN A 60 7.21 -9.10 4.34
N LEU A 61 8.06 -8.08 4.25
CA LEU A 61 7.91 -6.79 4.91
C LEU A 61 8.03 -5.69 3.87
N GLN A 62 7.06 -4.81 3.84
CA GLN A 62 7.05 -3.62 3.00
C GLN A 62 6.96 -2.39 3.89
N VAL A 63 7.76 -1.38 3.58
CA VAL A 63 7.75 -0.08 4.24
C VAL A 63 7.65 0.96 3.15
N GLY A 64 6.59 1.76 3.16
CA GLY A 64 6.29 2.77 2.17
C GLY A 64 6.18 4.17 2.78
N ALA A 65 6.46 5.18 1.98
CA ALA A 65 6.10 6.56 2.24
C ALA A 65 5.61 7.19 0.93
N ASP A 66 4.46 7.84 0.97
CA ASP A 66 3.82 8.49 -0.16
C ASP A 66 3.64 9.99 0.15
N TYR A 67 3.94 10.83 -0.82
CA TYR A 67 3.70 12.27 -0.80
C TYR A 67 2.82 12.64 -1.99
N ASN A 68 1.68 13.23 -1.69
CA ASN A 68 0.66 13.62 -2.65
C ASN A 68 0.57 15.15 -2.64
N TYR A 69 0.71 15.75 -3.80
CA TYR A 69 0.45 17.17 -4.03
C TYR A 69 -0.72 17.28 -5.00
N VAL A 70 -1.85 17.74 -4.49
CA VAL A 70 -3.12 17.61 -5.18
C VAL A 70 -3.83 18.97 -5.21
N GLU A 71 -4.29 19.38 -6.39
CA GLU A 71 -4.95 20.67 -6.60
C GLU A 71 -6.43 20.47 -6.96
N ASN A 72 -7.27 21.42 -6.58
CA ASN A 72 -8.66 21.46 -7.03
C ASN A 72 -8.74 21.84 -8.52
N ASP A 73 -9.80 21.45 -9.22
CA ASP A 73 -10.08 21.83 -10.63
C ASP A 73 -10.03 23.36 -10.85
N ALA A 74 -10.43 24.14 -9.84
CA ALA A 74 -10.39 25.61 -9.88
C ALA A 74 -9.00 26.21 -9.56
N ARG A 75 -8.00 25.38 -9.22
CA ARG A 75 -6.61 25.71 -8.84
C ARG A 75 -6.45 26.84 -7.83
N ASN A 76 -7.37 26.90 -6.88
CA ASN A 76 -7.41 27.93 -5.84
C ASN A 76 -7.13 27.37 -4.43
N ASN A 77 -6.97 26.06 -4.30
CA ASN A 77 -6.62 25.37 -3.07
C ASN A 77 -5.67 24.21 -3.38
N ASP A 78 -4.66 24.05 -2.54
CA ASP A 78 -3.65 23.01 -2.60
C ASP A 78 -3.69 22.14 -1.35
N LEU A 79 -3.60 20.83 -1.56
CA LEU A 79 -3.63 19.83 -0.52
C LEU A 79 -2.33 19.05 -0.53
N HIS A 80 -1.65 19.04 0.62
CA HIS A 80 -0.43 18.28 0.83
C HIS A 80 -0.73 17.08 1.72
N LYS A 81 -0.55 15.87 1.20
CA LYS A 81 -0.75 14.64 1.98
C LYS A 81 0.54 13.86 2.05
N VAL A 82 0.96 13.53 3.28
CA VAL A 82 2.11 12.67 3.57
C VAL A 82 1.61 11.46 4.31
N MET A 83 1.82 10.27 3.77
CA MET A 83 1.46 9.00 4.40
C MET A 83 2.67 8.07 4.48
N GLY A 84 2.77 7.32 5.56
CA GLY A 84 3.69 6.19 5.70
C GLY A 84 2.91 4.90 5.92
N ASP A 85 3.42 3.79 5.42
CA ASP A 85 2.87 2.48 5.68
C ASP A 85 3.93 1.42 5.98
N ILE A 86 3.54 0.45 6.80
CA ILE A 86 4.31 -0.73 7.12
C ILE A 86 3.36 -1.91 6.96
N THR A 87 3.67 -2.80 6.02
CA THR A 87 2.87 -3.99 5.73
C THR A 87 3.70 -5.24 5.98
N PHE A 88 3.17 -6.14 6.79
CA PHE A 88 3.73 -7.44 7.12
C PHE A 88 2.86 -8.53 6.54
N ASP A 89 3.49 -9.44 5.79
CA ASP A 89 2.83 -10.50 5.04
C ASP A 89 3.46 -11.86 5.39
N MET A 90 2.61 -12.88 5.61
CA MET A 90 3.06 -14.27 5.76
C MET A 90 2.25 -15.16 4.81
N GLN A 91 2.83 -15.55 3.70
CA GLN A 91 2.11 -16.21 2.61
C GLN A 91 2.51 -17.67 2.49
N ARG A 92 1.54 -18.57 2.36
CA ARG A 92 1.80 -19.95 1.96
C ARG A 92 2.15 -19.97 0.48
N HIS A 93 3.28 -20.55 0.12
CA HIS A 93 3.81 -20.60 -1.25
C HIS A 93 3.60 -21.98 -1.89
N TRP A 94 3.22 -21.99 -3.16
CA TRP A 94 3.03 -23.18 -3.99
C TRP A 94 3.69 -23.00 -5.35
N ASN A 95 4.52 -23.96 -5.73
CA ASN A 95 5.12 -24.06 -7.05
C ASN A 95 4.25 -24.94 -7.96
N LEU A 96 3.47 -24.31 -8.84
CA LEU A 96 2.62 -24.99 -9.81
C LEU A 96 3.41 -25.25 -11.09
N SER A 97 4.19 -26.33 -11.09
CA SER A 97 4.93 -26.79 -12.27
C SER A 97 4.02 -27.50 -13.27
N MET A 98 3.26 -26.71 -14.02
CA MET A 98 2.62 -27.16 -15.27
C MET A 98 3.13 -26.28 -16.40
N LYS A 99 4.29 -26.62 -16.97
CA LYS A 99 4.90 -26.05 -18.19
C LYS A 99 5.41 -24.59 -18.17
N ARG A 100 4.88 -23.69 -17.33
CA ARG A 100 5.22 -22.23 -17.34
C ARG A 100 5.95 -21.67 -16.11
N ARG A 101 6.44 -22.54 -15.21
CA ARG A 101 7.10 -22.14 -13.94
C ARG A 101 6.29 -21.04 -13.23
N PHE A 102 5.06 -21.38 -12.89
CA PHE A 102 4.14 -20.50 -12.20
C PHE A 102 4.18 -20.80 -10.70
N SER A 103 4.22 -19.76 -9.89
CA SER A 103 4.13 -19.87 -8.44
C SER A 103 3.03 -18.98 -7.91
N LEU A 104 2.35 -19.48 -6.88
CA LEU A 104 1.25 -18.81 -6.21
C LEU A 104 1.54 -18.76 -4.72
N SER A 105 1.27 -17.62 -4.11
CA SER A 105 1.41 -17.37 -2.69
C SER A 105 0.16 -16.70 -2.16
N VAL A 106 -0.38 -17.16 -1.04
CA VAL A 106 -1.54 -16.51 -0.39
C VAL A 106 -1.40 -16.61 1.11
N GLY A 107 -1.74 -15.55 1.84
CA GLY A 107 -1.79 -15.61 3.29
C GLY A 107 -2.29 -14.34 3.96
N PRO A 108 -2.27 -14.31 5.30
CA PRO A 108 -2.63 -13.12 6.06
C PRO A 108 -1.63 -11.98 5.87
N MET A 109 -2.16 -10.76 6.00
CA MET A 109 -1.39 -9.53 6.11
C MET A 109 -1.81 -8.72 7.34
N ALA A 110 -0.88 -7.92 7.85
CA ALA A 110 -1.14 -6.88 8.82
C ALA A 110 -0.46 -5.59 8.34
N GLN A 111 -1.18 -4.48 8.36
CA GLN A 111 -0.72 -3.20 7.85
C GLN A 111 -0.96 -2.11 8.89
N VAL A 112 0.01 -1.24 9.06
CA VAL A 112 -0.13 0.05 9.74
C VAL A 112 0.07 1.12 8.69
N ARG A 113 -0.81 2.10 8.63
CA ARG A 113 -0.69 3.26 7.73
C ARG A 113 -1.05 4.52 8.50
N ALA A 114 -0.18 5.51 8.51
CA ALA A 114 -0.42 6.75 9.22
C ALA A 114 0.19 7.95 8.50
N GLY A 115 -0.36 9.14 8.69
CA GLY A 115 0.09 10.32 8.01
C GLY A 115 -0.73 11.54 8.33
N ILE A 116 -0.44 12.61 7.62
CA ILE A 116 -1.06 13.91 7.79
C ILE A 116 -1.51 14.44 6.43
N VAL A 117 -2.64 15.13 6.44
CA VAL A 117 -3.14 15.93 5.32
C VAL A 117 -3.15 17.37 5.77
N TYR A 118 -2.47 18.24 5.03
CA TYR A 118 -2.41 19.67 5.26
C TYR A 118 -3.20 20.38 4.16
N ASP A 119 -4.09 21.27 4.59
CA ASP A 119 -4.92 22.12 3.73
C ASP A 119 -4.64 23.58 4.11
N ALA A 120 -4.09 24.34 3.17
CA ALA A 120 -3.64 25.71 3.43
C ALA A 120 -4.80 26.72 3.54
N VAL A 121 -5.99 26.38 2.99
CA VAL A 121 -7.14 27.29 2.91
C VAL A 121 -8.13 27.06 4.05
N ASN A 122 -8.05 25.92 4.75
CA ASN A 122 -8.91 25.65 5.91
C ASN A 122 -8.39 26.32 7.18
N SER A 123 -8.96 27.49 7.50
CA SER A 123 -8.62 28.26 8.70
C SER A 123 -9.04 27.60 10.02
N ASN A 124 -9.96 26.62 10.02
CA ASN A 124 -10.46 26.00 11.24
C ASN A 124 -9.68 24.73 11.61
N ASN A 125 -9.23 23.95 10.61
CA ASN A 125 -8.40 22.77 10.85
C ASN A 125 -7.36 22.57 9.73
N PRO A 126 -6.18 23.21 9.83
CA PRO A 126 -5.17 23.19 8.77
C PRO A 126 -4.45 21.83 8.64
N VAL A 127 -4.55 20.94 9.62
CA VAL A 127 -3.90 19.61 9.61
C VAL A 127 -4.88 18.54 10.05
N SER A 128 -5.03 17.48 9.26
CA SER A 128 -5.80 16.28 9.58
C SER A 128 -4.86 15.07 9.73
N LEU A 129 -4.84 14.46 10.91
CA LEU A 129 -4.10 13.20 11.15
C LEU A 129 -4.93 12.01 10.67
N ARG A 130 -4.32 11.14 9.87
CA ARG A 130 -4.88 9.84 9.48
C ARG A 130 -4.04 8.73 10.06
N ALA A 131 -4.66 7.78 10.75
CA ALA A 131 -3.95 6.59 11.22
C ALA A 131 -4.84 5.36 11.12
N HIS A 132 -4.28 4.26 10.65
CA HIS A 132 -4.98 3.03 10.29
C HIS A 132 -4.13 1.84 10.71
N TRP A 133 -4.80 0.86 11.28
CA TRP A 133 -4.25 -0.46 11.51
C TRP A 133 -5.21 -1.49 10.93
N ASN A 134 -4.74 -2.28 9.98
CA ASN A 134 -5.54 -3.18 9.19
C ASN A 134 -4.98 -4.59 9.28
N VAL A 135 -5.86 -5.58 9.24
CA VAL A 135 -5.56 -6.99 9.02
C VAL A 135 -6.34 -7.46 7.80
N GLY A 136 -5.73 -8.32 7.00
CA GLY A 136 -6.31 -8.69 5.73
C GLY A 136 -5.69 -9.92 5.11
N VAL A 137 -5.88 -10.03 3.80
CA VAL A 137 -5.35 -11.11 2.98
C VAL A 137 -4.48 -10.53 1.88
N THR A 138 -3.36 -11.17 1.63
CA THR A 138 -2.44 -10.86 0.54
C THR A 138 -2.31 -12.08 -0.35
N GLY A 139 -2.26 -11.86 -1.66
CA GLY A 139 -2.12 -12.90 -2.66
C GLY A 139 -1.12 -12.46 -3.72
N MET A 140 -0.17 -13.32 -4.04
CA MET A 140 0.89 -13.06 -5.01
C MET A 140 1.00 -14.21 -6.01
N ALA A 141 1.02 -13.87 -7.29
CA ALA A 141 1.31 -14.78 -8.38
C ALA A 141 2.59 -14.34 -9.08
N SER A 142 3.47 -15.28 -9.41
CA SER A 142 4.65 -14.98 -10.21
C SER A 142 4.94 -16.05 -11.24
N THR A 143 5.54 -15.64 -12.35
CA THR A 143 5.92 -16.53 -13.44
C THR A 143 7.27 -16.14 -14.03
N ASP A 144 8.08 -17.15 -14.30
CA ASP A 144 9.38 -16.95 -14.94
C ASP A 144 9.19 -16.85 -16.46
N THR A 145 9.70 -15.78 -17.06
CA THR A 145 9.79 -15.61 -18.51
C THR A 145 11.20 -15.17 -18.91
N HIS A 146 11.49 -15.18 -20.21
CA HIS A 146 12.74 -14.67 -20.74
C HIS A 146 12.42 -13.57 -21.75
N LEU A 147 12.91 -12.36 -21.49
CA LEU A 147 12.90 -11.29 -22.48
C LEU A 147 14.25 -11.34 -23.19
N TRP A 148 14.25 -11.97 -24.36
CA TRP A 148 15.43 -12.21 -25.20
C TRP A 148 16.49 -13.07 -24.50
N ARG A 149 17.48 -12.47 -23.86
CA ARG A 149 18.54 -13.14 -23.09
C ARG A 149 18.50 -12.81 -21.60
N VAL A 150 17.54 -12.01 -21.16
CA VAL A 150 17.40 -11.58 -19.77
C VAL A 150 16.30 -12.42 -19.10
N PRO A 151 16.60 -13.14 -18.01
CA PRO A 151 15.57 -13.76 -17.18
C PRO A 151 14.71 -12.66 -16.54
N VAL A 152 13.40 -12.78 -16.68
CA VAL A 152 12.42 -11.83 -16.12
C VAL A 152 11.41 -12.58 -15.29
N ILE A 153 11.18 -12.13 -14.06
CA ILE A 153 10.09 -12.64 -13.22
C ILE A 153 8.95 -11.64 -13.30
N LEU A 154 7.81 -12.07 -13.84
CA LEU A 154 6.58 -11.30 -13.77
C LEU A 154 5.88 -11.60 -12.45
N ARG A 155 5.53 -10.56 -11.71
CA ARG A 155 4.89 -10.63 -10.41
C ARG A 155 3.60 -9.82 -10.42
N TYR A 156 2.54 -10.43 -9.91
CA TYR A 156 1.32 -9.75 -9.53
C TYR A 156 1.08 -9.98 -8.03
N GLN A 157 0.78 -8.93 -7.28
CA GLN A 157 0.37 -9.03 -5.89
C GLN A 157 -0.85 -8.16 -5.63
N ALA A 158 -1.83 -8.70 -4.93
CA ALA A 158 -2.98 -7.99 -4.43
C ALA A 158 -3.00 -8.09 -2.90
N GLN A 159 -3.17 -6.94 -2.25
CA GLN A 159 -3.35 -6.81 -0.81
C GLN A 159 -4.74 -6.26 -0.54
N LEU A 160 -5.47 -6.94 0.33
CA LEU A 160 -6.85 -6.66 0.65
C LEU A 160 -7.01 -6.61 2.18
N PRO A 161 -6.84 -5.43 2.81
CA PRO A 161 -7.38 -5.15 4.13
C PRO A 161 -8.85 -5.62 4.27
N VAL A 162 -9.13 -6.39 5.32
CA VAL A 162 -10.49 -6.94 5.56
C VAL A 162 -11.13 -6.32 6.79
N ALA A 163 -10.35 -6.14 7.85
CA ALA A 163 -10.80 -5.51 9.07
C ALA A 163 -9.68 -4.66 9.66
N GLY A 164 -10.03 -3.63 10.41
CA GLY A 164 -9.04 -2.75 11.00
C GLY A 164 -9.63 -1.81 12.03
N VAL A 165 -8.76 -0.97 12.58
CA VAL A 165 -9.10 0.17 13.40
C VAL A 165 -8.53 1.39 12.69
N PHE A 166 -9.37 2.39 12.46
CA PHE A 166 -8.90 3.67 11.96
C PHE A 166 -9.24 4.78 12.95
N PHE A 167 -8.31 5.72 13.04
CA PHE A 167 -8.48 6.97 13.74
C PHE A 167 -9.16 7.96 12.79
N ALA A 168 -10.32 8.46 13.18
CA ALA A 168 -11.00 9.56 12.52
C ALA A 168 -11.63 10.44 13.63
N PRO A 169 -11.23 11.72 13.75
CA PRO A 169 -11.91 12.65 14.66
C PRO A 169 -13.32 12.98 14.14
N GLU A 170 -14.24 13.35 15.03
CA GLU A 170 -15.61 13.77 14.66
C GLU A 170 -15.60 15.10 13.87
N TYR A 171 -16.62 15.31 13.03
CA TYR A 171 -16.86 16.58 12.32
C TYR A 171 -17.15 17.66 13.37
N ASP A 172 -16.40 18.77 13.34
CA ASP A 172 -16.55 19.97 14.19
C ASP A 172 -15.78 20.02 15.54
N GLU A 173 -14.90 19.06 15.86
CA GLU A 173 -13.93 19.22 16.96
C GLU A 173 -12.58 19.75 16.46
N SER A 174 -12.14 20.89 17.00
CA SER A 174 -10.80 21.43 16.74
C SER A 174 -9.74 20.63 17.53
N TYR A 175 -8.52 20.46 17.00
CA TYR A 175 -7.42 19.81 17.75
C TYR A 175 -7.12 20.46 19.11
N TYR A 176 -7.56 21.72 19.31
CA TYR A 176 -7.50 22.42 20.58
C TYR A 176 -8.34 21.73 21.67
N GLU A 177 -9.48 21.14 21.33
CA GLU A 177 -10.40 20.46 22.27
C GLU A 177 -9.91 19.07 22.69
N ILE A 178 -9.20 18.35 21.81
CA ILE A 178 -8.53 17.08 22.14
C ILE A 178 -7.35 17.32 23.08
N TYR A 179 -6.58 18.40 22.86
CA TYR A 179 -5.51 18.82 23.77
C TYR A 179 -6.05 19.30 25.13
N LEU A 180 -7.25 19.90 25.15
CA LEU A 180 -7.98 20.28 26.37
C LEU A 180 -8.67 19.12 27.10
N GLY A 181 -8.62 17.90 26.56
CA GLY A 181 -8.94 16.68 27.30
C GLY A 181 -10.22 15.94 26.90
N ASN A 182 -10.85 16.26 25.77
CA ASN A 182 -11.95 15.44 25.26
C ASN A 182 -11.39 14.19 24.53
N ARG A 183 -11.81 13.00 24.96
CA ARG A 183 -11.29 11.69 24.49
C ARG A 183 -12.38 10.76 23.96
N ARG A 184 -13.54 11.29 23.60
CA ARG A 184 -14.67 10.47 23.16
C ARG A 184 -14.56 10.16 21.67
N ASN A 185 -14.85 8.91 21.29
CA ASN A 185 -15.13 8.47 19.92
C ASN A 185 -14.02 8.60 18.85
N LEU A 186 -12.75 8.51 19.23
CA LEU A 186 -11.61 8.74 18.32
C LEU A 186 -11.20 7.53 17.46
N ALA A 187 -11.70 6.33 17.77
CA ALA A 187 -11.29 5.09 17.11
C ALA A 187 -12.52 4.32 16.62
N HIS A 188 -12.56 4.03 15.34
CA HIS A 188 -13.66 3.31 14.70
C HIS A 188 -13.16 1.99 14.13
N LEU A 189 -14.00 0.96 14.24
CA LEU A 189 -13.76 -0.33 13.59
C LEU A 189 -14.06 -0.18 12.08
N GLY A 190 -13.06 -0.53 11.26
CA GLY A 190 -13.19 -0.65 9.82
C GLY A 190 -13.42 -2.10 9.42
N TRP A 191 -14.40 -2.35 8.56
CA TRP A 191 -14.57 -3.62 7.85
C TRP A 191 -15.22 -3.35 6.49
N TRP A 192 -15.27 -4.34 5.58
CA TRP A 192 -15.79 -4.19 4.20
C TRP A 192 -17.17 -3.53 4.02
N GLY A 193 -17.97 -3.37 5.08
CA GLY A 193 -19.24 -2.69 5.07
C GLY A 193 -19.15 -1.17 5.26
N ASN A 194 -18.05 -0.66 5.83
CA ASN A 194 -17.79 0.78 5.95
C ASN A 194 -16.50 1.23 5.24
N ARG A 195 -15.59 0.31 4.92
CA ARG A 195 -14.29 0.60 4.34
C ARG A 195 -13.77 -0.56 3.51
N PHE A 196 -13.38 -0.26 2.28
CA PHE A 196 -12.76 -1.17 1.33
C PHE A 196 -11.48 -0.55 0.81
N ASP A 197 -10.35 -1.18 1.11
CA ASP A 197 -9.05 -0.78 0.60
C ASP A 197 -8.47 -1.96 -0.18
N MET A 198 -7.93 -1.71 -1.36
CA MET A 198 -7.22 -2.73 -2.15
C MET A 198 -5.99 -2.12 -2.80
N THR A 199 -4.84 -2.74 -2.58
CA THR A 199 -3.59 -2.39 -3.27
C THR A 199 -3.23 -3.49 -4.25
N ASN A 200 -3.06 -3.12 -5.52
CA ASN A 200 -2.64 -4.00 -6.60
C ASN A 200 -1.26 -3.58 -7.07
N TYR A 201 -0.38 -4.57 -7.21
CA TYR A 201 0.99 -4.41 -7.65
C TYR A 201 1.26 -5.34 -8.81
N VAL A 202 1.71 -4.79 -9.94
CA VAL A 202 2.18 -5.55 -11.11
C VAL A 202 3.63 -5.13 -11.35
N GLY A 203 4.55 -6.08 -11.43
CA GLY A 203 5.96 -5.79 -11.65
C GLY A 203 6.65 -6.83 -12.52
N ALA A 204 7.70 -6.39 -13.20
CA ALA A 204 8.64 -7.21 -13.94
C ALA A 204 10.04 -7.02 -13.33
N ASP A 205 10.60 -8.11 -12.81
CA ASP A 205 11.94 -8.14 -12.22
C ASP A 205 12.93 -8.67 -13.24
N LEU A 206 13.75 -7.79 -13.80
CA LEU A 206 14.80 -8.11 -14.75
C LEU A 206 16.07 -8.48 -13.99
N HIS A 207 16.52 -9.73 -14.13
CA HIS A 207 17.74 -10.20 -13.48
C HIS A 207 18.96 -9.90 -14.36
N LEU A 208 19.65 -8.81 -14.05
CA LEU A 208 20.87 -8.35 -14.74
C LEU A 208 22.12 -8.84 -13.99
N GLY A 209 22.22 -10.17 -13.82
CA GLY A 209 23.31 -10.79 -13.07
C GLY A 209 23.12 -10.66 -11.55
N LYS A 210 23.93 -9.82 -10.90
CA LYS A 210 23.86 -9.58 -9.43
C LYS A 210 22.87 -8.48 -9.04
N THR A 211 22.33 -7.77 -10.03
CA THR A 211 21.39 -6.66 -9.83
C THR A 211 20.03 -7.07 -10.37
N ILE A 212 18.99 -6.75 -9.62
CA ILE A 212 17.60 -6.91 -10.07
C ILE A 212 17.05 -5.51 -10.31
N LEU A 213 16.60 -5.26 -11.54
CA LEU A 213 15.88 -4.06 -11.89
C LEU A 213 14.40 -4.39 -11.91
N ARG A 214 13.60 -3.68 -11.13
CA ARG A 214 12.15 -3.84 -11.10
C ARG A 214 11.49 -2.68 -11.82
N VAL A 215 10.59 -3.00 -12.74
CA VAL A 215 9.70 -2.03 -13.39
C VAL A 215 8.28 -2.49 -13.15
N GLY A 216 7.44 -1.62 -12.60
CA GLY A 216 6.09 -2.02 -12.23
C GLY A 216 5.12 -0.86 -12.15
N TYR A 217 3.88 -1.23 -11.87
CA TYR A 217 2.76 -0.34 -11.65
C TYR A 217 2.08 -0.74 -10.35
N ARG A 218 1.81 0.26 -9.51
CA ARG A 218 1.08 0.13 -8.26
C ARG A 218 -0.20 0.95 -8.36
N SER A 219 -1.33 0.32 -8.10
CA SER A 219 -2.63 0.97 -8.00
C SER A 219 -3.18 0.73 -6.60
N ARG A 220 -3.52 1.80 -5.91
CA ARG A 220 -4.21 1.75 -4.63
C ARG A 220 -5.61 2.30 -4.83
N LEU A 221 -6.57 1.60 -4.26
CA LEU A 221 -7.96 2.00 -4.21
C LEU A 221 -8.36 2.01 -2.75
N GLU A 222 -8.73 3.17 -2.22
CA GLU A 222 -9.26 3.32 -0.86
C GLU A 222 -10.66 3.91 -0.94
N HIS A 223 -11.62 3.24 -0.30
CA HIS A 223 -13.00 3.68 -0.23
C HIS A 223 -13.49 3.53 1.20
N TRP A 224 -13.97 4.61 1.82
CA TRP A 224 -14.66 4.48 3.09
C TRP A 224 -15.84 5.46 3.22
N SER A 225 -16.84 5.00 3.98
CA SER A 225 -18.11 5.67 4.21
C SER A 225 -18.51 5.53 5.68
N VAL A 226 -18.40 6.62 6.45
CA VAL A 226 -18.72 6.65 7.89
C VAL A 226 -19.41 7.98 8.20
N ASN A 227 -20.52 7.96 8.94
CA ASN A 227 -21.25 9.16 9.39
C ASN A 227 -21.55 10.20 8.28
N HIS A 228 -22.10 9.77 7.13
CA HIS A 228 -22.41 10.59 5.94
C HIS A 228 -21.22 11.19 5.18
N LEU A 229 -19.99 10.87 5.59
CA LEU A 229 -18.76 11.24 4.88
C LEU A 229 -18.32 10.11 3.96
N LYS A 230 -17.95 10.46 2.74
CA LYS A 230 -17.43 9.56 1.70
C LYS A 230 -16.04 10.02 1.26
N VAL A 231 -15.09 9.09 1.24
CA VAL A 231 -13.74 9.32 0.70
C VAL A 231 -13.43 8.28 -0.36
N HIS A 232 -12.87 8.73 -1.49
CA HIS A 232 -12.38 7.89 -2.59
C HIS A 232 -10.97 8.36 -2.97
N ASP A 233 -10.00 7.46 -2.89
CA ASP A 233 -8.59 7.65 -3.29
C ASP A 233 -8.11 6.49 -4.18
#